data_AF-A0A840ZSK3-F1
#
_entry.id   AF-A0A840ZSK3-F1
#
_cell.length_a   1.000
_cell.length_b   1.000
_cell.length_c   1.000
_cell.angle_alpha   90.00
_cell.angle_beta   90.00
_cell.angle_gamma   90.00
#
_symmetry.space_group_name_H-M   'P 1'
#
loop_
_entity.id
_entity.type
_entity.pdbx_description
1 polymer ?
#
loop_
_entity_poly.entity_id
_entity_poly.type
_entity_poly.pdbx_seq_one_letter_code
_entity_poly.pdbx_strand_id
1 'polypeptide(L)'
;MVLKIPQPPTLKEFLEASNLEVAKEPPWVHSASAGRIWDFVNAGKIIAFPCNVFTGENLCYFFVGRPAYKRDDITNPGDWELPMAFVMRFPKPPKIKRIFPFDSGAFANKRFPTYITMFKINRFDISGDQRNIGRLISLVYRTPTQYFERRPSGHEEIKREHDLLPRHQEILAVSKLALENASHQMDDRAAAIEVSVEEDITLLQEHLVGIVMPEEYEREKELWAHLKSLTPNLETYRILPSSLHGYYARVSDCVDRIYKKAGIQL
;
A
#
# COMPACT_ATOMS: atom_id res chain seq x y z
N MET A 1 -44.84 -15.41 10.56
CA MET A 1 -43.53 -14.92 11.03
C MET A 1 -42.64 -14.76 9.80
N VAL A 2 -42.28 -13.53 9.41
CA VAL A 2 -41.45 -13.31 8.21
C VAL A 2 -40.00 -13.60 8.60
N LEU A 3 -39.42 -14.66 8.05
CA LEU A 3 -38.00 -14.95 8.21
C LEU A 3 -37.20 -13.84 7.51
N LYS A 4 -36.52 -13.00 8.29
CA LYS A 4 -35.58 -12.01 7.74
C LYS A 4 -34.32 -12.76 7.31
N ILE A 5 -34.01 -12.69 6.01
CA ILE A 5 -32.73 -13.17 5.49
C ILE A 5 -31.64 -12.22 6.02
N PRO A 6 -30.59 -12.72 6.68
CA PRO A 6 -29.51 -11.89 7.20
C PRO A 6 -28.78 -11.20 6.05
N GLN A 7 -28.32 -9.97 6.30
CA GLN A 7 -27.54 -9.24 5.32
C GLN A 7 -26.17 -9.93 5.08
N PRO A 8 -25.64 -9.87 3.85
CA PRO A 8 -24.26 -10.23 3.56
C PRO A 8 -23.28 -9.53 4.52
N PRO A 9 -22.34 -10.26 5.16
CA PRO A 9 -21.32 -9.64 5.97
C PRO A 9 -20.39 -8.82 5.08
N THR A 10 -19.93 -7.68 5.59
CA THR A 10 -18.84 -6.91 5.00
C THR A 10 -17.51 -7.64 5.14
N LEU A 11 -16.51 -7.21 4.38
CA LEU A 11 -15.14 -7.73 4.55
C LEU A 11 -14.65 -7.55 5.99
N LYS A 12 -14.89 -6.38 6.59
CA LYS A 12 -14.50 -6.07 7.97
C LYS A 12 -15.14 -7.03 8.97
N GLU A 13 -16.46 -7.17 8.91
CA GLU A 13 -17.21 -8.05 9.83
C GLU A 13 -16.73 -9.50 9.72
N PHE A 14 -16.42 -9.95 8.51
CA PHE A 14 -15.83 -11.28 8.30
C PHE A 14 -14.46 -11.41 8.95
N LEU A 15 -13.54 -10.46 8.71
CA LEU A 15 -12.19 -10.49 9.29
C LEU A 15 -12.24 -10.48 10.82
N GLU A 16 -13.07 -9.62 11.41
CA GLU A 16 -13.18 -9.49 12.87
C GLU A 16 -13.85 -10.69 13.55
N ALA A 17 -14.77 -11.38 12.86
CA ALA A 17 -15.42 -12.59 13.37
C ALA A 17 -14.60 -13.87 13.12
N SER A 18 -13.60 -13.83 12.24
CA SER A 18 -12.78 -14.98 11.88
C SER A 18 -11.68 -15.28 12.91
N ASN A 19 -11.30 -16.54 13.03
CA ASN A 19 -10.12 -16.98 13.80
C ASN A 19 -8.84 -16.94 12.96
N LEU A 20 -8.75 -16.03 11.99
CA LEU A 20 -7.54 -15.87 11.19
C LEU A 20 -6.36 -15.46 12.07
N GLU A 21 -5.19 -16.00 11.75
CA GLU A 21 -3.94 -15.52 12.33
C GLU A 21 -3.78 -14.03 12.01
N VAL A 22 -3.20 -13.28 12.94
CA VAL A 22 -2.80 -11.90 12.70
C VAL A 22 -1.35 -11.93 12.24
N ALA A 23 -1.14 -12.03 10.93
CA ALA A 23 0.21 -11.99 10.36
C ALA A 23 0.97 -10.74 10.83
N LYS A 24 2.29 -10.88 10.99
CA LYS A 24 3.17 -9.77 11.33
C LYS A 24 3.07 -8.68 10.27
N GLU A 25 2.74 -7.47 10.70
CA GLU A 25 2.50 -6.36 9.79
C GLU A 25 3.80 -5.88 9.12
N PRO A 26 3.85 -5.86 7.77
CA PRO A 26 4.94 -5.21 7.06
C PRO A 26 5.04 -3.71 7.34
N PRO A 27 6.22 -3.09 7.18
CA PRO A 27 6.35 -1.63 7.20
C PRO A 27 5.42 -0.94 6.21
N TRP A 28 5.05 0.30 6.47
CA TRP A 28 4.23 1.13 5.59
C TRP A 28 5.11 1.87 4.61
N VAL A 29 4.67 1.99 3.35
CA VAL A 29 5.43 2.63 2.28
C VAL A 29 4.66 3.83 1.78
N HIS A 30 5.21 5.04 2.00
CA HIS A 30 4.73 6.24 1.33
C HIS A 30 5.46 6.41 0.01
N SER A 31 4.73 6.64 -1.08
CA SER A 31 5.32 6.83 -2.41
C SER A 31 4.93 8.19 -2.96
N ALA A 32 5.89 8.87 -3.57
CA ALA A 32 5.72 10.20 -4.15
C ALA A 32 6.60 10.36 -5.40
N SER A 33 6.46 11.47 -6.12
CA SER A 33 7.46 11.87 -7.11
C SER A 33 8.70 12.45 -6.41
N ALA A 34 9.90 12.16 -6.90
CA ALA A 34 11.15 12.55 -6.27
C ALA A 34 11.30 14.07 -6.07
N GLY A 35 10.66 14.88 -6.92
CA GLY A 35 10.61 16.35 -6.76
C GLY A 35 9.99 16.83 -5.45
N ARG A 36 9.22 15.98 -4.74
CA ARG A 36 8.64 16.29 -3.43
C ARG A 36 9.63 16.17 -2.28
N ILE A 37 10.84 15.63 -2.51
CA ILE A 37 11.81 15.41 -1.43
C ILE A 37 12.13 16.71 -0.67
N TRP A 38 12.24 17.83 -1.40
CA TRP A 38 12.56 19.13 -0.81
C TRP A 38 11.44 19.64 0.09
N ASP A 39 10.17 19.48 -0.34
CA ASP A 39 9.00 19.81 0.47
C ASP A 39 9.04 19.03 1.80
N PHE A 40 9.31 17.72 1.72
CA PHE A 40 9.29 16.85 2.90
C PHE A 40 10.47 17.11 3.85
N VAL A 41 11.67 17.29 3.31
CA VAL A 41 12.88 17.57 4.10
C VAL A 41 12.79 18.93 4.76
N ASN A 42 12.43 19.97 4.03
CA ASN A 42 12.32 21.33 4.58
C ASN A 42 11.23 21.42 5.64
N ALA A 43 10.13 20.68 5.49
CA ALA A 43 9.07 20.63 6.48
C ALA A 43 9.34 19.64 7.64
N GLY A 44 10.35 18.78 7.52
CA GLY A 44 10.62 17.68 8.46
C GLY A 44 9.50 16.65 8.56
N LYS A 45 8.63 16.56 7.54
CA LYS A 45 7.41 15.73 7.57
C LYS A 45 6.92 15.38 6.16
N ILE A 46 6.26 14.24 6.03
CA ILE A 46 5.40 13.93 4.89
C ILE A 46 4.11 14.71 5.08
N ILE A 47 3.78 15.56 4.11
CA ILE A 47 2.69 16.53 4.22
C ILE A 47 1.39 15.88 3.70
N ALA A 48 0.35 15.94 4.52
CA ALA A 48 -1.00 15.54 4.13
C ALA A 48 -1.54 16.53 3.09
N PHE A 49 -2.16 16.00 2.04
CA PHE A 49 -2.62 16.81 0.91
C PHE A 49 -4.11 16.59 0.63
N PRO A 50 -4.79 17.56 -0.01
CA PRO A 50 -6.20 17.44 -0.34
C PRO A 50 -6.50 16.20 -1.18
N CYS A 51 -7.44 15.40 -0.71
CA CYS A 51 -7.87 14.19 -1.41
C CYS A 51 -8.97 14.49 -2.44
N ASN A 52 -8.81 13.94 -3.64
CA ASN A 52 -9.84 13.99 -4.70
C ASN A 52 -10.92 12.89 -4.56
N VAL A 53 -10.63 11.79 -3.87
CA VAL A 53 -11.59 10.69 -3.60
C VAL A 53 -12.49 11.01 -2.41
N PHE A 54 -11.88 11.45 -1.30
CA PHE A 54 -12.54 11.85 -0.06
C PHE A 54 -12.49 13.38 0.05
N THR A 55 -13.33 14.04 -0.75
CA THR A 55 -13.31 15.50 -0.90
C THR A 55 -13.47 16.21 0.44
N GLY A 56 -12.61 17.20 0.69
CA GLY A 56 -12.59 17.99 1.92
C GLY A 56 -11.66 17.44 3.01
N GLU A 57 -11.01 16.30 2.77
CA GLU A 57 -10.03 15.71 3.68
C GLU A 57 -8.60 15.96 3.18
N ASN A 58 -7.68 16.21 4.12
CA ASN A 58 -6.24 16.20 3.87
C ASN A 58 -5.68 14.87 4.40
N LEU A 59 -5.08 14.08 3.51
CA LEU A 59 -4.67 12.72 3.83
C LEU A 59 -3.21 12.47 3.47
N CYS A 60 -2.53 11.68 4.30
CA CYS A 60 -1.32 10.97 3.91
C CYS A 60 -1.68 9.51 3.61
N TYR A 61 -1.16 9.01 2.48
CA TYR A 61 -1.38 7.66 2.02
C TYR A 61 -0.14 6.80 2.16
N PHE A 62 -0.35 5.57 2.61
CA PHE A 62 0.66 4.54 2.72
C PHE A 62 0.14 3.25 2.12
N PHE A 63 1.04 2.44 1.59
CA PHE A 63 0.77 1.06 1.23
C PHE A 63 1.50 0.11 2.17
N VAL A 64 0.82 -0.93 2.64
CA VAL A 64 1.43 -1.92 3.53
C VAL A 64 2.43 -2.74 2.73
N GLY A 65 3.66 -2.82 3.23
CA GLY A 65 4.72 -3.73 2.79
C GLY A 65 5.39 -3.40 1.48
N ARG A 66 4.75 -2.68 0.57
CA ARG A 66 5.28 -2.48 -0.79
C ARG A 66 4.84 -1.14 -1.38
N PRO A 67 5.67 -0.52 -2.23
CA PRO A 67 5.24 0.65 -2.98
C PRO A 67 4.15 0.23 -3.98
N ALA A 68 3.10 1.04 -4.11
CA ALA A 68 2.05 0.79 -5.10
C ALA A 68 1.50 2.05 -5.76
N TYR A 69 1.92 3.26 -5.36
CA TYR A 69 1.47 4.48 -6.01
C TYR A 69 1.95 4.54 -7.46
N LYS A 70 1.03 4.84 -8.40
CA LYS A 70 1.34 4.98 -9.82
C LYS A 70 0.75 6.24 -10.41
N ARG A 71 1.57 6.95 -11.18
CA ARG A 71 1.15 8.05 -12.04
C ARG A 71 0.84 7.54 -13.44
N ASP A 72 0.12 8.36 -14.19
CA ASP A 72 -0.07 8.12 -15.62
C ASP A 72 1.29 8.19 -16.34
N ASP A 73 1.41 7.51 -17.48
CA ASP A 73 2.67 7.42 -18.21
C ASP A 73 3.15 8.83 -18.65
N ILE A 74 4.39 9.15 -18.30
CA ILE A 74 5.06 10.39 -18.69
C ILE A 74 6.09 10.05 -19.76
N THR A 75 6.06 10.76 -20.88
CA THR A 75 7.08 10.60 -21.93
C THR A 75 8.33 11.35 -21.51
N ASN A 76 9.46 10.64 -21.44
CA ASN A 76 10.77 11.19 -21.03
C ASN A 76 10.72 11.94 -19.68
N PRO A 77 10.36 11.26 -18.58
CA PRO A 77 10.24 11.90 -17.28
C PRO A 77 11.60 12.48 -16.84
N GLY A 78 11.59 13.68 -16.28
CA GLY A 78 12.75 14.21 -15.55
C GLY A 78 12.95 13.48 -14.22
N ASP A 79 14.14 13.57 -13.65
CA ASP A 79 14.49 12.85 -12.41
C ASP A 79 13.54 13.18 -11.25
N TRP A 80 13.01 14.42 -11.22
CA TRP A 80 12.02 14.88 -10.23
C TRP A 80 10.62 14.29 -10.42
N GLU A 81 10.31 13.73 -11.58
CA GLU A 81 9.02 13.08 -11.87
C GLU A 81 9.05 11.58 -11.55
N LEU A 82 10.25 11.02 -11.40
CA LEU A 82 10.44 9.61 -11.09
C LEU A 82 10.00 9.24 -9.67
N PRO A 83 9.64 7.97 -9.42
CA PRO A 83 9.07 7.57 -8.14
C PRO A 83 10.11 7.45 -7.02
N MET A 84 9.78 8.00 -5.85
CA MET A 84 10.51 7.79 -4.62
C MET A 84 9.63 7.10 -3.57
N ALA A 85 10.24 6.55 -2.53
CA ALA A 85 9.51 5.92 -1.43
C ALA A 85 10.16 6.14 -0.06
N PHE A 86 9.33 6.35 0.96
CA PHE A 86 9.71 6.31 2.37
C PHE A 86 9.15 5.03 2.98
N VAL A 87 10.04 4.22 3.56
CA VAL A 87 9.68 3.00 4.26
C VAL A 87 9.60 3.31 5.75
N MET A 88 8.40 3.19 6.30
CA MET A 88 8.05 3.65 7.64
C MET A 88 7.64 2.48 8.52
N ARG A 89 8.09 2.48 9.77
CA ARG A 89 7.60 1.58 10.82
C ARG A 89 7.37 2.41 12.08
N PHE A 90 6.13 2.46 12.51
CA PHE A 90 5.74 3.28 13.66
C PHE A 90 5.72 2.43 14.93
N PRO A 91 6.51 2.75 15.96
CA PRO A 91 6.36 2.13 17.29
C PRO A 91 4.95 2.33 17.85
N LYS A 92 4.40 3.52 17.61
CA LYS A 92 2.99 3.86 17.81
C LYS A 92 2.42 4.39 16.50
N PRO A 93 1.56 3.64 15.81
CA PRO A 93 0.97 4.07 14.56
C PRO A 93 0.20 5.39 14.72
N PRO A 94 0.25 6.29 13.71
CA PRO A 94 -0.61 7.47 13.64
C PRO A 94 -2.08 7.05 13.64
N LYS A 95 -2.99 8.01 13.86
CA LYS A 95 -4.42 7.71 13.88
C LYS A 95 -4.88 7.32 12.47
N ILE A 96 -5.10 6.03 12.27
CA ILE A 96 -5.61 5.48 11.01
C ILE A 96 -7.03 5.96 10.79
N LYS A 97 -7.28 6.54 9.61
CA LYS A 97 -8.59 6.98 9.16
C LYS A 97 -9.32 5.89 8.40
N ARG A 98 -8.67 5.28 7.39
CA ARG A 98 -9.22 4.16 6.61
C ARG A 98 -8.14 3.15 6.24
N ILE A 99 -8.58 1.91 6.05
CA ILE A 99 -7.75 0.82 5.54
C ILE A 99 -8.55 0.15 4.42
N PHE A 100 -7.98 0.06 3.22
CA PHE A 100 -8.60 -0.60 2.08
C PHE A 100 -7.72 -1.76 1.59
N PRO A 101 -8.31 -2.86 1.08
CA PRO A 101 -7.56 -3.99 0.53
C PRO A 101 -6.90 -3.70 -0.84
N PHE A 102 -7.05 -2.47 -1.35
CA PHE A 102 -6.58 -2.00 -2.65
C PHE A 102 -6.44 -0.47 -2.62
N ASP A 103 -5.86 0.12 -3.67
CA ASP A 103 -5.80 1.58 -3.86
C ASP A 103 -7.20 2.19 -4.05
N SER A 104 -7.58 3.10 -3.14
CA SER A 104 -8.92 3.72 -3.13
C SER A 104 -9.10 4.70 -4.29
N GLY A 105 -8.02 5.33 -4.76
CA GLY A 105 -8.00 6.17 -5.96
C GLY A 105 -8.26 5.39 -7.23
N ALA A 106 -7.63 4.23 -7.41
CA ALA A 106 -7.87 3.35 -8.53
C ALA A 106 -9.33 2.83 -8.55
N PHE A 107 -9.88 2.50 -7.37
CA PHE A 107 -11.29 2.15 -7.24
C PHE A 107 -12.21 3.30 -7.68
N ALA A 108 -12.01 4.50 -7.12
CA ALA A 108 -12.86 5.67 -7.40
C ALA A 108 -12.83 6.09 -8.87
N ASN A 109 -11.68 5.93 -9.54
CA ASN A 109 -11.50 6.20 -10.96
C ASN A 109 -11.93 5.04 -11.87
N LYS A 110 -12.63 4.03 -11.33
CA LYS A 110 -13.14 2.86 -12.07
C LYS A 110 -12.05 2.09 -12.84
N ARG A 111 -10.83 2.06 -12.30
CA ARG A 111 -9.71 1.29 -12.87
C ARG A 111 -9.80 -0.22 -12.54
N PHE A 112 -10.72 -0.61 -11.65
CA PHE A 112 -10.95 -2.01 -11.29
C PHE A 112 -12.16 -2.63 -12.01
N PRO A 113 -12.19 -3.97 -12.15
CA PRO A 113 -13.30 -4.66 -12.79
C PRO A 113 -14.66 -4.42 -12.12
N THR A 114 -15.73 -4.59 -12.89
CA THR A 114 -17.11 -4.39 -12.43
C THR A 114 -17.49 -5.25 -11.23
N TYR A 115 -16.92 -6.46 -11.10
CA TYR A 115 -17.19 -7.33 -9.95
C TYR A 115 -16.68 -6.76 -8.61
N ILE A 116 -15.81 -5.76 -8.64
CA ILE A 116 -15.37 -4.97 -7.47
C ILE A 116 -16.11 -3.63 -7.43
N THR A 117 -16.14 -2.90 -8.55
CA THR A 117 -16.68 -1.53 -8.59
C THR A 117 -18.20 -1.44 -8.54
N MET A 118 -18.92 -2.57 -8.62
CA MET A 118 -20.36 -2.63 -8.35
C MET A 118 -20.72 -2.41 -6.88
N PHE A 119 -19.77 -2.57 -5.96
CA PHE A 119 -19.96 -2.31 -4.53
C PHE A 119 -19.67 -0.85 -4.17
N LYS A 120 -20.14 -0.41 -3.01
CA LYS A 120 -19.71 0.88 -2.45
C LYS A 120 -18.34 0.71 -1.78
N ILE A 121 -17.42 1.66 -2.00
CA ILE A 121 -16.04 1.57 -1.49
C ILE A 121 -15.98 1.34 0.03
N ASN A 122 -16.89 1.96 0.79
CA ASN A 122 -16.95 1.84 2.26
C ASN A 122 -17.25 0.42 2.75
N ARG A 123 -17.73 -0.50 1.89
CA ARG A 123 -17.89 -1.91 2.25
C ARG A 123 -16.56 -2.67 2.33
N PHE A 124 -15.51 -2.10 1.74
CA PHE A 124 -14.15 -2.61 1.80
C PHE A 124 -13.28 -1.90 2.84
N ASP A 125 -13.82 -0.92 3.58
CA ASP A 125 -13.09 -0.27 4.65
C ASP A 125 -12.99 -1.22 5.86
N ILE A 126 -11.76 -1.67 6.15
CA ILE A 126 -11.46 -2.59 7.25
C ILE A 126 -10.84 -1.87 8.46
N SER A 127 -10.92 -0.53 8.49
CA SER A 127 -10.44 0.28 9.62
C SER A 127 -11.22 0.03 10.92
N GLY A 128 -10.64 0.45 12.04
CA GLY A 128 -11.16 0.26 13.40
C GLY A 128 -10.31 -0.70 14.24
N ASP A 129 -9.74 -1.72 13.61
CA ASP A 129 -8.73 -2.60 14.21
C ASP A 129 -7.59 -2.81 13.21
N GLN A 130 -6.39 -2.30 13.54
CA GLN A 130 -5.22 -2.41 12.67
C GLN A 130 -4.83 -3.87 12.40
N ARG A 131 -5.18 -4.80 13.30
CA ARG A 131 -4.96 -6.24 13.10
C ARG A 131 -5.68 -6.80 11.88
N ASN A 132 -6.68 -6.10 11.36
CA ASN A 132 -7.35 -6.47 10.10
C ASN A 132 -6.40 -6.45 8.90
N ILE A 133 -5.31 -5.68 8.92
CA ILE A 133 -4.24 -5.75 7.92
C ILE A 133 -3.61 -7.15 7.92
N GLY A 134 -3.18 -7.61 9.11
CA GLY A 134 -2.59 -8.94 9.28
C GLY A 134 -3.57 -10.06 8.94
N ARG A 135 -4.83 -9.95 9.37
CA ARG A 135 -5.88 -10.93 9.02
C ARG A 135 -6.15 -10.99 7.51
N LEU A 136 -6.18 -9.84 6.83
CA LEU A 136 -6.36 -9.80 5.38
C LEU A 136 -5.16 -10.44 4.65
N ILE A 137 -3.94 -10.17 5.11
CA ILE A 137 -2.73 -10.84 4.61
C ILE A 137 -2.86 -12.35 4.79
N SER A 138 -3.23 -12.82 5.99
CA SER A 138 -3.40 -14.25 6.26
C SER A 138 -4.49 -14.89 5.40
N LEU A 139 -5.62 -14.21 5.21
CA LEU A 139 -6.74 -14.69 4.38
C LEU A 139 -6.35 -14.86 2.91
N VAL A 140 -5.70 -13.84 2.33
CA VAL A 140 -5.50 -13.78 0.88
C VAL A 140 -4.13 -14.34 0.48
N TYR A 141 -3.11 -14.15 1.30
CA TYR A 141 -1.72 -14.46 0.98
C TYR A 141 -1.04 -15.40 1.97
N ARG A 142 -1.68 -15.78 3.09
CA ARG A 142 -1.14 -16.61 4.18
C ARG A 142 0.01 -15.97 4.96
N THR A 143 1.05 -15.48 4.27
CA THR A 143 2.24 -14.87 4.88
C THR A 143 2.53 -13.48 4.31
N PRO A 144 3.19 -12.59 5.08
CA PRO A 144 3.58 -11.29 4.57
C PRO A 144 4.59 -11.37 3.41
N THR A 145 5.48 -12.37 3.39
CA THR A 145 6.33 -12.68 2.22
C THR A 145 5.51 -12.95 0.95
N GLN A 146 4.48 -13.81 1.03
CA GLN A 146 3.61 -14.10 -0.13
C GLN A 146 2.80 -12.86 -0.55
N TYR A 147 2.39 -12.01 0.40
CA TYR A 147 1.76 -10.73 0.10
C TYR A 147 2.69 -9.78 -0.66
N PHE A 148 3.93 -9.62 -0.18
CA PHE A 148 4.93 -8.76 -0.82
C PHE A 148 5.23 -9.20 -2.25
N GLU A 149 5.37 -10.51 -2.47
CA GLU A 149 5.68 -11.09 -3.78
C GLU A 149 4.46 -11.28 -4.70
N ARG A 150 3.26 -10.83 -4.28
CA ARG A 150 1.99 -11.03 -4.99
C ARG A 150 1.69 -12.49 -5.34
N ARG A 151 1.82 -13.37 -4.36
CA ARG A 151 1.47 -14.79 -4.47
C ARG A 151 0.24 -15.11 -3.61
N PRO A 152 -0.97 -14.68 -3.99
CA PRO A 152 -2.18 -14.99 -3.24
C PRO A 152 -2.54 -16.49 -3.31
N SER A 153 -3.30 -16.95 -2.33
CA SER A 153 -3.94 -18.27 -2.33
C SER A 153 -5.01 -18.36 -3.41
N GLY A 154 -5.33 -19.59 -3.85
CA GLY A 154 -6.31 -19.80 -4.92
C GLY A 154 -7.72 -19.36 -4.52
N HIS A 155 -8.52 -18.84 -5.46
CA HIS A 155 -9.87 -18.34 -5.16
C HIS A 155 -10.77 -19.44 -4.59
N GLU A 156 -10.78 -20.61 -5.23
CA GLU A 156 -11.56 -21.78 -4.75
C GLU A 156 -10.96 -22.40 -3.49
N GLU A 157 -9.67 -22.20 -3.23
CA GLU A 157 -9.01 -22.66 -2.00
C GLU A 157 -9.50 -21.82 -0.81
N ILE A 158 -9.40 -20.49 -0.88
CA ILE A 158 -9.91 -19.57 0.13
C ILE A 158 -11.41 -19.84 0.39
N LYS A 159 -12.17 -20.03 -0.69
CA LYS A 159 -13.61 -20.30 -0.60
C LYS A 159 -13.91 -21.58 0.19
N ARG A 160 -13.14 -22.65 -0.03
CA ARG A 160 -13.30 -23.93 0.67
C ARG A 160 -12.79 -23.86 2.11
N GLU A 161 -11.63 -23.25 2.35
CA GLU A 161 -10.99 -23.18 3.68
C GLU A 161 -11.78 -22.33 4.68
N HIS A 162 -12.54 -21.35 4.19
CA HIS A 162 -13.31 -20.42 5.01
C HIS A 162 -14.83 -20.52 4.81
N ASP A 163 -15.31 -21.61 4.22
CA ASP A 163 -16.74 -21.87 3.98
C ASP A 163 -17.48 -20.69 3.30
N LEU A 164 -16.82 -20.03 2.33
CA LEU A 164 -17.37 -18.85 1.68
C LEU A 164 -18.48 -19.23 0.67
N LEU A 165 -19.70 -18.90 1.04
CA LEU A 165 -20.89 -18.93 0.18
C LEU A 165 -21.05 -17.66 -0.68
N PRO A 166 -21.95 -17.64 -1.70
CA PRO A 166 -22.19 -16.47 -2.54
C PRO A 166 -22.53 -15.17 -1.79
N ARG A 167 -23.08 -15.27 -0.58
CA ARG A 167 -23.33 -14.11 0.28
C ARG A 167 -22.05 -13.39 0.74
N HIS A 168 -20.88 -14.01 0.64
CA HIS A 168 -19.58 -13.41 1.00
C HIS A 168 -18.94 -12.73 -0.22
N GLN A 169 -19.76 -12.15 -1.09
CA GLN A 169 -19.38 -11.58 -2.39
C GLN A 169 -18.23 -10.57 -2.31
N GLU A 170 -18.12 -9.76 -1.25
CA GLU A 170 -17.01 -8.80 -1.09
C GLU A 170 -15.68 -9.49 -0.80
N ILE A 171 -15.69 -10.52 0.05
CA ILE A 171 -14.51 -11.31 0.37
C ILE A 171 -14.03 -12.04 -0.89
N LEU A 172 -14.97 -12.64 -1.62
CA LEU A 172 -14.72 -13.31 -2.89
C LEU A 172 -14.21 -12.33 -3.96
N ALA A 173 -14.76 -11.12 -4.02
CA ALA A 173 -14.30 -10.11 -4.95
C ALA A 173 -12.86 -9.69 -4.67
N VAL A 174 -12.49 -9.47 -3.41
CA VAL A 174 -11.12 -9.10 -3.02
C VAL A 174 -10.14 -10.24 -3.28
N SER A 175 -10.49 -11.49 -2.96
CA SER A 175 -9.61 -12.62 -3.25
C SER A 175 -9.40 -12.83 -4.75
N LYS A 176 -10.46 -12.65 -5.55
CA LYS A 176 -10.38 -12.68 -7.01
C LYS A 176 -9.50 -11.53 -7.54
N LEU A 177 -9.68 -10.32 -7.03
CA LEU A 177 -8.90 -9.15 -7.43
C LEU A 177 -7.40 -9.34 -7.18
N ALA A 178 -7.06 -9.95 -6.02
CA ALA A 178 -5.67 -10.23 -5.66
C ALA A 178 -4.98 -11.21 -6.63
N LEU A 179 -5.72 -12.20 -7.15
CA LEU A 179 -5.25 -13.22 -8.10
C LEU A 179 -5.11 -12.71 -9.53
N GLU A 180 -5.86 -11.67 -9.89
CA GLU A 180 -5.74 -11.09 -11.22
C GLU A 180 -4.34 -10.44 -11.34
N ASN A 181 -3.55 -11.02 -12.25
CA ASN A 181 -2.22 -10.54 -12.56
C ASN A 181 -2.27 -9.08 -13.00
N ALA A 182 -1.15 -8.38 -12.80
CA ALA A 182 -0.99 -7.05 -13.38
C ALA A 182 -1.20 -7.14 -14.90
N SER A 183 -2.23 -6.50 -15.42
CA SER A 183 -2.45 -6.27 -16.85
C SER A 183 -2.19 -4.79 -17.16
N HIS A 184 -2.15 -4.43 -18.44
CA HIS A 184 -2.10 -3.01 -18.83
C HIS A 184 -3.27 -2.17 -18.27
N GLN A 185 -4.39 -2.81 -17.91
CA GLN A 185 -5.58 -2.15 -17.37
C GLN A 185 -5.64 -2.18 -15.84
N MET A 186 -5.00 -3.17 -15.21
CA MET A 186 -4.97 -3.36 -13.76
C MET A 186 -3.53 -3.56 -13.33
N ASP A 187 -2.91 -2.54 -12.75
CA ASP A 187 -1.56 -2.69 -12.22
C ASP A 187 -1.57 -3.29 -10.80
N ASP A 188 -0.42 -3.24 -10.15
CA ASP A 188 -0.21 -3.75 -8.80
C ASP A 188 -0.94 -3.02 -7.67
N ARG A 189 -1.58 -1.89 -7.95
CA ARG A 189 -2.50 -1.20 -7.01
C ARG A 189 -3.71 -2.03 -6.62
N ALA A 190 -4.14 -2.95 -7.49
CA ALA A 190 -5.30 -3.82 -7.24
C ALA A 190 -5.11 -4.74 -6.03
N ALA A 191 -3.88 -4.97 -5.61
CA ALA A 191 -3.50 -5.98 -4.62
C ALA A 191 -2.57 -5.39 -3.53
N ALA A 192 -2.66 -4.09 -3.28
CA ALA A 192 -1.87 -3.39 -2.27
C ALA A 192 -2.80 -2.81 -1.21
N ILE A 193 -2.61 -3.20 0.05
CA ILE A 193 -3.41 -2.70 1.17
C ILE A 193 -3.03 -1.23 1.39
N GLU A 194 -4.00 -0.34 1.23
CA GLU A 194 -3.85 1.10 1.42
C GLU A 194 -4.25 1.48 2.85
N VAL A 195 -3.44 2.34 3.48
CA VAL A 195 -3.71 2.96 4.78
C VAL A 195 -3.72 4.47 4.58
N SER A 196 -4.75 5.14 5.10
CA SER A 196 -4.85 6.60 5.09
C SER A 196 -4.89 7.15 6.52
N VAL A 197 -4.26 8.30 6.71
CA VAL A 197 -4.19 9.04 7.99
C VAL A 197 -4.49 10.52 7.73
N GLU A 198 -5.07 11.20 8.72
CA GLU A 198 -5.53 12.60 8.63
C GLU A 198 -4.53 13.62 9.20
N GLU A 199 -3.26 13.23 9.32
CA GLU A 199 -2.21 14.05 9.89
C GLU A 199 -0.94 14.00 9.05
N ASP A 200 -0.16 15.07 9.11
CA ASP A 200 1.21 15.07 8.60
C ASP A 200 2.05 14.06 9.39
N ILE A 201 2.99 13.40 8.72
CA ILE A 201 3.83 12.39 9.34
C ILE A 201 5.25 12.91 9.49
N THR A 202 5.62 13.25 10.73
CA THR A 202 6.97 13.72 11.07
C THR A 202 8.03 12.68 10.69
N LEU A 203 9.08 13.13 10.01
CA LEU A 203 10.25 12.33 9.67
C LEU A 203 11.16 12.21 10.89
N LEU A 204 10.91 11.18 11.70
CA LEU A 204 11.72 10.84 12.86
C LEU A 204 12.57 9.60 12.58
N GLN A 205 13.76 9.54 13.19
CA GLN A 205 14.70 8.45 12.99
C GLN A 205 14.11 7.09 13.42
N GLU A 206 13.33 7.07 14.49
CA GLU A 206 12.65 5.87 14.98
C GLU A 206 11.47 5.40 14.10
N HIS A 207 10.98 6.26 13.20
CA HIS A 207 9.89 5.93 12.28
C HIS A 207 10.39 5.50 10.91
N LEU A 208 11.56 5.97 10.50
CA LEU A 208 12.05 5.84 9.14
C LEU A 208 13.01 4.65 8.98
N VAL A 209 12.49 3.57 8.43
CA VAL A 209 13.28 2.36 8.14
C VAL A 209 14.25 2.60 7.00
N GLY A 210 13.85 3.34 5.97
CA GLY A 210 14.70 3.67 4.84
C GLY A 210 14.02 4.56 3.79
N ILE A 211 14.80 5.05 2.82
CA ILE A 211 14.32 5.87 1.72
C ILE A 211 14.85 5.33 0.40
N VAL A 212 14.01 5.34 -0.63
CA VAL A 212 14.35 5.02 -2.02
C VAL A 212 14.19 6.25 -2.89
N MET A 213 15.18 6.57 -3.72
CA MET A 213 15.13 7.71 -4.67
C MET A 213 15.98 7.44 -5.93
N PRO A 214 15.87 8.25 -7.00
CA PRO A 214 16.79 8.17 -8.14
C PRO A 214 18.26 8.42 -7.73
N GLU A 215 19.21 7.82 -8.45
CA GLU A 215 20.66 7.93 -8.16
C GLU A 215 21.21 9.36 -8.24
N GLU A 216 20.54 10.24 -8.98
CA GLU A 216 20.94 11.63 -9.20
C GLU A 216 20.88 12.43 -7.91
N TYR A 217 19.97 12.09 -7.00
CA TYR A 217 19.85 12.72 -5.69
C TYR A 217 21.03 12.41 -4.76
N GLU A 218 21.84 11.39 -5.05
CA GLU A 218 23.08 11.13 -4.31
C GLU A 218 24.13 12.23 -4.54
N ARG A 219 24.02 12.97 -5.65
CA ARG A 219 24.95 14.07 -5.97
C ARG A 219 24.73 15.30 -5.09
N GLU A 220 23.53 15.46 -4.53
CA GLU A 220 23.17 16.52 -3.61
C GLU A 220 23.67 16.19 -2.19
N LYS A 221 24.94 16.51 -1.92
CA LYS A 221 25.64 16.10 -0.70
C LYS A 221 24.95 16.51 0.60
N GLU A 222 24.37 17.71 0.63
CA GLU A 222 23.68 18.23 1.82
C GLU A 222 22.39 17.45 2.09
N LEU A 223 21.59 17.22 1.04
CA LEU A 223 20.40 16.37 1.12
C LEU A 223 20.77 14.97 1.58
N TRP A 224 21.77 14.35 0.94
CA TRP A 224 22.20 12.99 1.27
C TRP A 224 22.68 12.86 2.71
N ALA A 225 23.47 13.83 3.20
CA ALA A 225 23.93 13.86 4.58
C ALA A 225 22.77 14.01 5.58
N HIS A 226 21.80 14.87 5.25
CA HIS A 226 20.59 15.03 6.06
C HIS A 226 19.75 13.75 6.09
N LEU A 227 19.51 13.11 4.95
CA LEU A 227 18.73 11.86 4.92
C LEU A 227 19.45 10.72 5.66
N LYS A 228 20.78 10.66 5.60
CA LYS A 228 21.58 9.69 6.38
C LYS A 228 21.49 9.90 7.90
N SER A 229 21.25 11.12 8.37
CA SER A 229 21.03 11.36 9.80
C SER A 229 19.66 10.85 10.26
N LEU A 230 18.68 10.79 9.35
CA LEU A 230 17.35 10.24 9.61
C LEU A 230 17.29 8.72 9.50
N THR A 231 18.05 8.12 8.59
CA THR A 231 18.07 6.66 8.44
C THR A 231 19.37 6.15 7.80
N PRO A 232 19.93 5.02 8.28
CA PRO A 232 21.12 4.43 7.65
C PRO A 232 20.80 3.73 6.32
N ASN A 233 19.53 3.44 6.03
CA ASN A 233 19.11 2.66 4.85
C ASN A 233 18.62 3.57 3.73
N LEU A 234 19.56 4.23 3.05
CA LEU A 234 19.28 4.89 1.78
C LEU A 234 19.57 3.93 0.63
N GLU A 235 18.61 3.81 -0.28
CA GLU A 235 18.75 3.07 -1.54
C GLU A 235 18.50 3.99 -2.71
N THR A 236 19.27 3.79 -3.77
CA THR A 236 19.06 4.45 -5.05
C THR A 236 18.80 3.43 -6.14
N TYR A 237 18.17 3.88 -7.22
CA TYR A 237 18.05 3.11 -8.45
C TYR A 237 18.56 3.93 -9.63
N ARG A 238 19.10 3.21 -10.61
CA ARG A 238 19.70 3.82 -11.79
C ARG A 238 18.66 4.41 -12.73
N ILE A 239 18.97 5.55 -13.36
CA ILE A 239 18.17 6.09 -14.45
C ILE A 239 18.68 5.54 -15.77
N LEU A 240 18.11 4.39 -16.15
CA LEU A 240 18.27 3.81 -17.48
C LEU A 240 16.99 4.00 -18.29
N PRO A 241 17.07 4.23 -19.62
CA PRO A 241 15.90 4.33 -20.49
C PRO A 241 14.90 3.21 -20.23
N SER A 242 13.72 3.57 -19.73
CA SER A 242 12.68 2.63 -19.33
C SER A 242 11.32 3.33 -19.29
N SER A 243 10.26 2.54 -19.26
CA SER A 243 8.93 3.07 -18.94
C SER A 243 8.85 3.42 -17.46
N LEU A 244 7.85 4.25 -17.09
CA LEU A 244 7.59 4.56 -15.68
C LEU A 244 7.34 3.29 -14.85
N HIS A 245 6.70 2.28 -15.46
CA HIS A 245 6.55 0.95 -14.88
C HIS A 245 7.88 0.29 -14.48
N GLY A 246 8.90 0.39 -15.34
CA GLY A 246 10.23 -0.14 -15.05
C GLY A 246 10.88 0.51 -13.83
N TYR A 247 10.64 1.81 -13.61
CA TYR A 247 11.11 2.50 -12.41
C TYR A 247 10.36 2.05 -11.16
N TYR A 248 9.04 1.83 -11.21
CA TYR A 248 8.29 1.29 -10.06
C TYR A 248 8.77 -0.11 -9.64
N ALA A 249 9.15 -0.96 -10.60
CA ALA A 249 9.78 -2.25 -10.31
C ALA A 249 11.11 -2.06 -9.56
N ARG A 250 11.97 -1.15 -10.03
CA ARG A 250 13.23 -0.83 -9.34
C ARG A 250 13.02 -0.30 -7.92
N VAL A 251 11.99 0.53 -7.70
CA VAL A 251 11.65 1.00 -6.34
C VAL A 251 11.27 -0.17 -5.44
N SER A 252 10.52 -1.15 -5.96
CA SER A 252 10.16 -2.37 -5.21
C SER A 252 11.39 -3.19 -4.82
N ASP A 253 12.35 -3.35 -5.75
CA ASP A 253 13.63 -4.02 -5.47
C ASP A 253 14.44 -3.29 -4.39
N CYS A 254 14.46 -1.96 -4.42
CA CYS A 254 15.11 -1.15 -3.39
C CYS A 254 14.44 -1.31 -2.01
N VAL A 255 13.10 -1.33 -1.95
CA VAL A 255 12.36 -1.55 -0.70
C VAL A 255 12.67 -2.93 -0.12
N ASP A 256 12.74 -3.98 -0.95
CA ASP A 256 13.17 -5.32 -0.51
C ASP A 256 14.60 -5.31 0.08
N ARG A 257 15.54 -4.58 -0.55
CA ARG A 257 16.89 -4.41 0.00
C ARG A 257 16.90 -3.66 1.34
N ILE A 258 16.06 -2.63 1.51
CA ILE A 258 15.87 -1.95 2.80
C ILE A 258 15.40 -2.93 3.87
N TYR A 259 14.43 -3.79 3.57
CA TYR A 259 13.95 -4.80 4.52
C TYR A 259 15.06 -5.77 4.93
N LYS A 260 15.83 -6.27 3.96
CA LYS A 260 16.98 -7.15 4.24
C LYS A 260 18.03 -6.48 5.11
N LYS A 261 18.41 -5.23 4.81
CA LYS A 261 19.38 -4.45 5.61
C LYS A 261 18.88 -4.15 7.02
N ALA A 262 17.59 -3.89 7.17
CA ALA A 262 16.94 -3.61 8.45
C ALA A 262 16.58 -4.87 9.26
N GLY A 263 16.91 -6.08 8.76
CA GLY A 263 16.57 -7.34 9.45
C GLY A 263 15.06 -7.62 9.52
N ILE A 264 14.28 -7.01 8.63
CA ILE A 264 12.83 -7.17 8.60
C ILE A 264 12.49 -8.45 7.85
N GLN A 265 12.09 -9.47 8.60
CA GLN A 265 11.49 -10.68 8.05
C GLN A 265 10.02 -10.41 7.73
N LEU A 266 9.67 -10.57 6.45
CA LEU A 266 8.30 -10.63 5.93
C LEU A 266 7.77 -12.07 6.01
#